data_AF-A0A377MUP7-F1
#
_entry.id   AF-A0A377MUP7-F1
#
_cell.length_a   1.000
_cell.length_b   1.000
_cell.length_c   1.000
_cell.angle_alpha   90.00
_cell.angle_beta   90.00
_cell.angle_gamma   90.00
#
_symmetry.space_group_name_H-M   'P 1'
#
loop_
_entity.id
_entity.type
_entity.pdbx_description
1 polymer ?
#
loop_
_entity_poly.entity_id
_entity_poly.type
_entity_poly.pdbx_seq_one_letter_code
_entity_poly.pdbx_strand_id
1 'polypeptide(L)'
;MDDAETGYITQLLTDEDGFLVEETIDVLKRIGFPTPLSFPEGLNIDDDNADEEEAFWEILESNAHCSVINDIYHALNDVYGFYIAYVDELIQDDDLDVYSSEAINIQSSLISLAACKIEIDTPVASNFKEFRYRVKKDYENWLNQLKMMAFRAGIPLRAELLEMVYNTADQLSVAAEAERFDFNKSRIHPDIYMNEILTGMRIIHQVLPVIMQKLEITDFKLDETDLCLGK
;
A
#
# COMPACT_ATOMS: atom_id res chain seq x y z
N MET A 1 -22.38 -11.36 -8.96
CA MET A 1 -21.95 -9.97 -8.68
C MET A 1 -21.58 -10.08 -7.24
N ASP A 2 -20.37 -10.57 -7.03
CA ASP A 2 -19.95 -11.14 -5.76
C ASP A 2 -19.33 -10.00 -4.97
N ASP A 3 -20.01 -9.64 -3.89
CA ASP A 3 -19.52 -8.70 -2.90
C ASP A 3 -18.28 -9.33 -2.26
N ALA A 4 -17.09 -8.91 -2.70
CA ALA A 4 -15.88 -9.11 -1.92
C ALA A 4 -16.05 -8.39 -0.58
N GLU A 5 -15.52 -8.94 0.52
CA GLU A 5 -15.64 -8.37 1.87
C GLU A 5 -15.01 -6.97 2.02
N THR A 6 -14.19 -6.55 1.05
CA THR A 6 -13.80 -5.16 0.89
C THR A 6 -15.00 -4.37 0.36
N GLY A 7 -15.37 -3.22 0.95
CA GLY A 7 -16.54 -2.41 0.57
C GLY A 7 -16.53 -1.82 -0.86
N TYR A 8 -15.76 -2.43 -1.77
CA TYR A 8 -15.43 -1.97 -3.09
C TYR A 8 -14.97 -3.09 -4.05
N ILE A 9 -15.43 -3.04 -5.32
CA ILE A 9 -15.02 -3.93 -6.44
C ILE A 9 -13.65 -3.53 -6.99
N THR A 10 -12.54 -3.99 -6.42
CA THR A 10 -11.20 -3.90 -7.05
C THR A 10 -11.13 -4.78 -8.30
N GLN A 11 -10.17 -4.55 -9.21
CA GLN A 11 -9.79 -5.62 -10.14
C GLN A 11 -9.36 -6.80 -9.27
N LEU A 12 -10.03 -7.95 -9.43
CA LEU A 12 -9.78 -9.11 -8.60
C LEU A 12 -8.28 -9.45 -8.66
N LEU A 13 -7.66 -9.70 -7.50
CA LEU A 13 -6.31 -10.27 -7.49
C LEU A 13 -6.41 -11.65 -8.15
N THR A 14 -5.91 -11.78 -9.37
CA THR A 14 -5.87 -13.02 -10.14
C THR A 14 -4.45 -13.55 -10.20
N ASP A 15 -4.25 -14.82 -9.85
CA ASP A 15 -2.99 -15.53 -10.04
C ASP A 15 -2.94 -16.12 -11.45
N GLU A 16 -2.91 -15.25 -12.47
CA GLU A 16 -3.00 -15.68 -13.88
C GLU A 16 -1.86 -16.60 -14.30
N ASP A 17 -0.67 -16.35 -13.76
CA ASP A 17 0.54 -17.12 -14.05
C ASP A 17 0.73 -18.32 -13.10
N GLY A 18 -0.04 -18.42 -12.02
CA GLY A 18 -0.01 -19.55 -11.10
C GLY A 18 1.19 -19.56 -10.12
N PHE A 19 1.82 -18.42 -9.88
CA PHE A 19 3.04 -18.31 -9.06
C PHE A 19 2.77 -17.98 -7.60
N LEU A 20 1.55 -17.56 -7.24
CA LEU A 20 1.25 -17.07 -5.89
C LEU A 20 1.56 -18.09 -4.79
N VAL A 21 1.30 -19.38 -5.07
CA VAL A 21 1.62 -20.48 -4.15
C VAL A 21 3.14 -20.64 -3.96
N GLU A 22 3.91 -20.55 -5.04
CA GLU A 22 5.37 -20.65 -4.99
C GLU A 22 5.98 -19.50 -4.20
N GLU A 23 5.50 -18.28 -4.43
CA GLU A 23 5.95 -17.09 -3.70
C GLU A 23 5.55 -17.15 -2.22
N THR A 24 4.36 -17.66 -1.90
CA THR A 24 3.93 -17.88 -0.51
C THR A 24 4.91 -18.80 0.21
N ILE A 25 5.28 -19.91 -0.45
CA ILE A 25 6.23 -20.88 0.11
C ILE A 25 7.62 -20.25 0.27
N ASP A 26 8.09 -19.45 -0.68
CA ASP A 26 9.36 -18.72 -0.59
C ASP A 26 9.36 -17.75 0.61
N VAL A 27 8.29 -16.96 0.76
CA VAL A 27 8.11 -16.04 1.89
C VAL A 27 8.16 -16.78 3.22
N LEU A 28 7.41 -17.88 3.38
CA LEU A 28 7.41 -18.70 4.59
C LEU A 28 8.80 -19.24 4.92
N LYS A 29 9.57 -19.68 3.91
CA LYS A 29 10.97 -20.11 4.11
C LYS A 29 11.87 -18.95 4.52
N ARG A 30 11.72 -17.78 3.91
CA ARG A 30 12.55 -16.59 4.17
C ARG A 30 12.32 -15.98 5.54
N ILE A 31 11.08 -15.98 6.04
CA ILE A 31 10.78 -15.57 7.42
C ILE A 31 11.26 -16.61 8.45
N GLY A 32 11.67 -17.79 7.99
CA GLY A 32 12.14 -18.88 8.84
C GLY A 32 11.00 -19.60 9.56
N PHE A 33 9.81 -19.66 8.94
CA PHE A 33 8.69 -20.45 9.44
C PHE A 33 8.98 -21.94 9.27
N PRO A 34 8.65 -22.80 10.25
CA PRO A 34 8.92 -24.23 10.16
C PRO A 34 8.24 -24.83 8.93
N THR A 35 8.95 -25.69 8.19
CA THR A 35 8.35 -26.46 7.11
C THR A 35 7.73 -27.74 7.71
N PRO A 36 6.44 -28.03 7.44
CA PRO A 36 5.82 -29.25 7.93
C PRO A 36 6.50 -30.48 7.30
N LEU A 37 6.85 -31.47 8.12
CA LEU A 37 7.49 -32.71 7.66
C LEU A 37 6.50 -33.70 7.04
N SER A 38 5.23 -33.56 7.40
CA SER A 38 4.11 -34.35 6.88
C SER A 38 2.88 -33.44 6.80
N PHE A 39 1.91 -33.82 5.98
CA PHE A 39 0.64 -33.13 5.97
C PHE A 39 -0.01 -33.22 7.37
N PRO A 40 -0.51 -32.11 7.94
CA PRO A 40 -1.12 -32.14 9.26
C PRO A 40 -2.34 -33.05 9.28
N GLU A 41 -2.35 -34.06 10.16
CA GLU A 41 -3.46 -35.03 10.23
C GLU A 41 -4.81 -34.36 10.51
N GLY A 42 -4.81 -33.27 11.29
CA GLY A 42 -6.03 -32.50 11.57
C GLY A 42 -6.63 -31.80 10.36
N LEU A 43 -5.88 -31.61 9.27
CA LEU A 43 -6.38 -31.03 8.01
C LEU A 43 -6.85 -32.10 7.01
N ASN A 44 -6.73 -33.38 7.34
CA ASN A 44 -7.11 -34.48 6.47
C ASN A 44 -8.59 -34.86 6.67
N ILE A 45 -9.48 -33.99 6.19
CA ILE A 45 -10.94 -34.09 6.35
C ILE A 45 -11.55 -34.62 5.04
N ASP A 46 -12.49 -35.58 5.13
CA ASP A 46 -13.24 -36.09 3.98
C ASP A 46 -14.41 -35.13 3.64
N ASP A 47 -14.42 -34.60 2.42
CA ASP A 47 -15.32 -33.56 1.87
C ASP A 47 -16.81 -33.99 1.73
N ASP A 48 -17.18 -35.19 2.18
CA ASP A 48 -18.50 -35.79 1.90
C ASP A 48 -19.63 -35.34 2.88
N ASN A 49 -19.34 -34.51 3.89
CA ASN A 49 -20.34 -34.07 4.89
C ASN A 49 -20.48 -32.53 4.95
N ALA A 50 -21.50 -32.01 4.27
CA ALA A 50 -21.83 -30.58 4.20
C ALA A 50 -22.25 -29.91 5.54
N ASP A 51 -22.39 -30.67 6.63
CA ASP A 51 -22.74 -30.15 7.97
C ASP A 51 -21.50 -29.74 8.80
N GLU A 52 -20.29 -29.84 8.23
CA GLU A 52 -19.00 -29.61 8.92
C GLU A 52 -18.28 -28.30 8.52
N GLU A 53 -18.92 -27.37 7.80
CA GLU A 53 -18.27 -26.15 7.29
C GLU A 53 -17.73 -25.25 8.42
N GLU A 54 -18.50 -25.02 9.49
CA GLU A 54 -18.05 -24.22 10.64
C GLU A 54 -16.90 -24.91 11.41
N ALA A 55 -16.95 -26.24 11.53
CA ALA A 55 -15.89 -27.03 12.16
C ALA A 55 -14.61 -27.06 11.32
N PHE A 56 -14.75 -27.03 9.98
CA PHE A 56 -13.64 -26.95 9.05
C PHE A 56 -12.88 -25.61 9.19
N TRP A 57 -13.61 -24.50 9.29
CA TRP A 57 -13.02 -23.18 9.55
C TRP A 57 -12.30 -23.12 10.90
N GLU A 58 -12.91 -23.68 11.96
CA GLU A 58 -12.27 -23.75 13.28
C GLU A 58 -10.95 -24.55 13.25
N ILE A 59 -10.91 -25.65 12.49
CA ILE A 59 -9.69 -26.44 12.30
C ILE A 59 -8.62 -25.66 11.54
N LEU A 60 -8.99 -24.92 10.49
CA LEU A 60 -8.05 -24.06 9.76
C LEU A 60 -7.49 -22.94 10.65
N GLU A 61 -8.35 -22.24 11.38
CA GLU A 61 -7.92 -21.16 12.28
C GLU A 61 -7.01 -21.65 13.41
N SER A 62 -7.26 -22.86 13.91
CA SER A 62 -6.42 -23.46 14.96
C SER A 62 -5.04 -23.93 14.46
N ASN A 63 -4.85 -24.09 13.14
CA ASN A 63 -3.58 -24.50 12.55
C ASN A 63 -2.66 -23.29 12.31
N ALA A 64 -1.48 -23.30 12.92
CA ALA A 64 -0.53 -22.19 12.82
C ALA A 64 -0.06 -21.87 11.38
N HIS A 65 0.02 -22.86 10.48
CA HIS A 65 0.35 -22.59 9.07
C HIS A 65 -0.83 -21.92 8.36
N CYS A 66 -2.03 -22.46 8.53
CA CYS A 66 -3.24 -21.92 7.91
C CYS A 66 -3.53 -20.50 8.39
N SER A 67 -3.45 -20.25 9.70
CA SER A 67 -3.61 -18.91 10.28
C SER A 67 -2.59 -17.92 9.70
N VAL A 68 -1.29 -18.25 9.68
CA VAL A 68 -0.27 -17.32 9.14
C VAL A 68 -0.45 -17.09 7.64
N ILE A 69 -0.78 -18.12 6.86
CA ILE A 69 -1.07 -17.95 5.43
C ILE A 69 -2.30 -17.06 5.25
N ASN A 70 -3.37 -17.29 6.00
CA ASN A 70 -4.58 -16.48 5.95
C ASN A 70 -4.28 -15.00 6.25
N ASP A 71 -3.52 -14.72 7.32
CA ASP A 71 -3.12 -13.36 7.68
C ASP A 71 -2.30 -12.68 6.57
N ILE A 72 -1.37 -13.41 5.92
CA ILE A 72 -0.60 -12.89 4.79
C ILE A 72 -1.52 -12.50 3.64
N TYR A 73 -2.53 -13.33 3.32
CA TYR A 73 -3.44 -13.09 2.21
C TYR A 73 -4.42 -11.94 2.49
N HIS A 74 -4.92 -11.81 3.72
CA HIS A 74 -5.68 -10.63 4.12
C HIS A 74 -4.84 -9.35 3.99
N ALA A 75 -3.60 -9.36 4.51
CA ALA A 75 -2.70 -8.24 4.34
C ALA A 75 -2.34 -7.97 2.86
N LEU A 76 -2.30 -9.00 2.02
CA LEU A 76 -2.04 -8.88 0.59
C LEU A 76 -3.19 -8.16 -0.11
N ASN A 77 -4.44 -8.44 0.26
CA ASN A 77 -5.59 -7.72 -0.29
C ASN A 77 -5.52 -6.22 -0.03
N ASP A 78 -5.15 -5.81 1.19
CA ASP A 78 -5.03 -4.39 1.54
C ASP A 78 -3.85 -3.72 0.83
N VAL A 79 -2.69 -4.39 0.79
CA VAL A 79 -1.49 -3.90 0.09
C VAL A 79 -1.76 -3.78 -1.41
N TYR A 80 -2.44 -4.76 -2.00
CA TYR A 80 -2.83 -4.76 -3.41
C TYR A 80 -3.88 -3.69 -3.71
N GLY A 81 -4.85 -3.46 -2.82
CA GLY A 81 -5.82 -2.38 -2.93
C GLY A 81 -5.14 -1.01 -3.05
N PHE A 82 -4.15 -0.73 -2.19
CA PHE A 82 -3.36 0.49 -2.28
C PHE A 82 -2.51 0.56 -3.55
N TYR A 83 -1.89 -0.56 -3.94
CA TYR A 83 -1.12 -0.67 -5.17
C TYR A 83 -1.95 -0.27 -6.40
N ILE A 84 -3.12 -0.88 -6.59
CA ILE A 84 -4.02 -0.57 -7.71
C ILE A 84 -4.52 0.88 -7.65
N ALA A 85 -4.81 1.40 -6.46
CA ALA A 85 -5.34 2.76 -6.32
C ALA A 85 -4.34 3.85 -6.70
N TYR A 86 -3.05 3.69 -6.34
CA TYR A 86 -2.08 4.79 -6.37
C TYR A 86 -0.75 4.50 -7.08
N VAL A 87 -0.40 3.22 -7.28
CA VAL A 87 0.92 2.82 -7.78
C VAL A 87 0.84 2.27 -9.20
N ASP A 88 -0.17 1.44 -9.50
CA ASP A 88 -0.29 0.75 -10.78
C ASP A 88 -0.33 1.73 -11.97
N GLU A 89 -1.11 2.79 -11.87
CA GLU A 89 -1.18 3.84 -12.91
C GLU A 89 0.20 4.43 -13.23
N LEU A 90 1.07 4.60 -12.23
CA LEU A 90 2.42 5.13 -12.42
C LEU A 90 3.37 4.09 -13.03
N ILE A 91 3.15 2.81 -12.77
CA ILE A 91 3.96 1.73 -13.36
C ILE A 91 3.59 1.52 -14.83
N GLN A 92 2.30 1.65 -15.15
CA GLN A 92 1.77 1.51 -16.51
C GLN A 92 1.90 2.78 -17.36
N ASP A 93 2.37 3.89 -16.80
CA ASP A 93 2.56 5.14 -17.53
C ASP A 93 3.74 5.03 -18.50
N ASP A 94 3.46 5.05 -19.81
CA ASP A 94 4.46 4.94 -20.87
C ASP A 94 5.51 6.07 -20.84
N ASP A 95 5.19 7.23 -20.25
CA ASP A 95 6.13 8.35 -20.10
C ASP A 95 7.11 8.10 -18.94
N LEU A 96 6.78 7.17 -18.03
CA LEU A 96 7.67 6.71 -16.97
C LEU A 96 8.40 5.45 -17.44
N ASP A 97 9.72 5.56 -17.62
CA ASP A 97 10.60 4.42 -18.00
C ASP A 97 10.81 3.43 -16.83
N VAL A 98 9.72 2.98 -16.19
CA VAL A 98 9.71 2.13 -14.99
C VAL A 98 10.28 0.76 -15.29
N TYR A 99 10.03 0.24 -16.49
CA TYR A 99 10.48 -1.09 -16.91
C TYR A 99 12.01 -1.23 -17.00
N SER A 100 12.75 -0.12 -17.08
CA SER A 100 14.22 -0.12 -17.02
C SER A 100 14.79 0.17 -15.62
N SER A 101 13.92 0.36 -14.62
CA SER A 101 14.27 0.70 -13.25
C SER A 101 14.02 -0.45 -12.27
N GLU A 102 14.49 -0.31 -11.04
CA GLU A 102 14.20 -1.30 -9.99
C GLU A 102 12.75 -1.23 -9.49
N ALA A 103 12.01 -0.16 -9.81
CA ALA A 103 10.61 0.00 -9.43
C ALA A 103 9.67 -1.01 -10.11
N ILE A 104 10.12 -1.67 -11.19
CA ILE A 104 9.37 -2.79 -11.81
C ILE A 104 9.11 -3.94 -10.83
N ASN A 105 9.93 -4.10 -9.80
CA ASN A 105 9.80 -5.20 -8.83
C ASN A 105 8.63 -5.03 -7.86
N ILE A 106 8.02 -3.83 -7.78
CA ILE A 106 6.98 -3.49 -6.80
C ILE A 106 5.79 -4.46 -6.87
N GLN A 107 5.28 -4.75 -8.07
CA GLN A 107 4.13 -5.64 -8.27
C GLN A 107 4.47 -7.10 -7.94
N SER A 108 5.60 -7.59 -8.44
CA SER A 108 6.04 -8.98 -8.19
C SER A 108 6.40 -9.27 -6.72
N SER A 109 6.60 -8.25 -5.90
CA SER A 109 7.03 -8.42 -4.50
C SER A 109 5.92 -8.19 -3.47
N LEU A 110 4.66 -8.00 -3.89
CA LEU A 110 3.57 -7.55 -3.01
C LEU A 110 3.34 -8.52 -1.85
N ILE A 111 3.43 -9.83 -2.08
CA ILE A 111 3.29 -10.84 -1.01
C ILE A 111 4.40 -10.76 0.04
N SER A 112 5.62 -10.39 -0.37
CA SER A 112 6.71 -10.16 0.59
C SER A 112 6.41 -8.95 1.47
N LEU A 113 5.83 -7.90 0.91
CA LEU A 113 5.41 -6.71 1.68
C LEU A 113 4.21 -7.02 2.58
N ALA A 114 3.23 -7.79 2.10
CA ALA A 114 2.07 -8.23 2.88
C ALA A 114 2.51 -9.02 4.11
N ALA A 115 3.45 -9.95 3.96
CA ALA A 115 4.03 -10.68 5.09
C ALA A 115 4.75 -9.76 6.09
N CYS A 116 5.20 -8.57 5.69
CA CYS A 116 5.75 -7.59 6.61
C CYS A 116 4.69 -6.84 7.42
N LYS A 117 3.39 -6.95 7.10
CA LYS A 117 2.28 -6.27 7.78
C LYS A 117 1.66 -7.10 8.91
N ILE A 118 1.85 -8.41 8.89
CA ILE A 118 1.32 -9.32 9.90
C ILE A 118 2.22 -9.37 11.14
N GLU A 119 1.65 -9.82 12.26
CA GLU A 119 2.40 -10.02 13.50
C GLU A 119 2.66 -11.52 13.71
N ILE A 120 3.94 -11.89 13.81
CA ILE A 120 4.36 -13.28 14.00
C ILE A 120 5.34 -13.34 15.17
N ASP A 121 5.10 -14.28 16.07
CA ASP A 121 5.99 -14.55 17.18
C ASP A 121 7.39 -14.95 16.69
N THR A 122 8.41 -14.18 17.12
CA THR A 122 9.81 -14.37 16.71
C THR A 122 10.37 -15.78 17.02
N PRO A 123 9.96 -16.50 18.08
CA PRO A 123 10.37 -17.88 18.30
C PRO A 123 9.92 -18.86 17.19
N VAL A 124 8.84 -18.54 16.47
CA VAL A 124 8.29 -19.37 15.38
C VAL A 124 8.86 -18.95 14.03
N ALA A 125 9.12 -17.65 13.84
CA ALA A 125 9.70 -17.10 12.62
C ALA A 125 11.07 -16.46 12.90
N SER A 126 12.10 -17.32 12.92
CA SER A 126 13.46 -16.97 13.36
C SER A 126 14.11 -15.81 12.58
N ASN A 127 13.76 -15.65 11.31
CA ASN A 127 14.34 -14.65 10.41
C ASN A 127 13.40 -13.45 10.16
N PHE A 128 12.23 -13.40 10.80
CA PHE A 128 11.18 -12.43 10.48
C PHE A 128 11.65 -10.97 10.56
N LYS A 129 12.44 -10.63 11.58
CA LYS A 129 12.96 -9.26 11.75
C LYS A 129 13.90 -8.84 10.62
N GLU A 130 14.79 -9.73 10.20
CA GLU A 130 15.72 -9.46 9.11
C GLU A 130 15.00 -9.40 7.77
N PHE A 131 14.07 -10.32 7.53
CA PHE A 131 13.18 -10.31 6.37
C PHE A 131 12.43 -8.96 6.28
N ARG A 132 11.76 -8.55 7.36
CA ARG A 132 10.98 -7.31 7.44
C ARG A 132 11.84 -6.09 7.16
N TYR A 133 13.06 -6.04 7.69
CA TYR A 133 14.01 -4.95 7.42
C TYR A 133 14.40 -4.88 5.94
N ARG A 134 14.76 -6.01 5.32
CA ARG A 134 15.20 -6.06 3.93
C ARG A 134 14.08 -5.67 2.98
N VAL A 135 12.91 -6.30 3.11
CA VAL A 135 11.75 -6.00 2.25
C VAL A 135 11.33 -4.54 2.37
N LYS A 136 11.25 -3.98 3.59
CA LYS A 136 10.91 -2.57 3.77
C LYS A 136 11.93 -1.65 3.09
N LYS A 137 13.23 -1.94 3.22
CA LYS A 137 14.29 -1.16 2.58
C LYS A 137 14.22 -1.23 1.05
N ASP A 138 13.95 -2.40 0.49
CA ASP A 138 13.83 -2.58 -0.95
C ASP A 138 12.62 -1.78 -1.48
N TYR A 139 11.46 -1.89 -0.83
CA TYR A 139 10.29 -1.09 -1.16
C TYR A 139 10.49 0.42 -1.00
N GLU A 140 11.17 0.86 0.07
CA GLU A 140 11.53 2.27 0.24
C GLU A 140 12.33 2.78 -0.96
N ASN A 141 13.31 1.99 -1.44
CA ASN A 141 14.13 2.38 -2.59
C ASN A 141 13.28 2.43 -3.87
N TRP A 142 12.48 1.40 -4.14
CA TRP A 142 11.67 1.31 -5.35
C TRP A 142 10.61 2.40 -5.41
N LEU A 143 9.88 2.65 -4.32
CA LEU A 143 8.87 3.69 -4.25
C LEU A 143 9.51 5.07 -4.35
N ASN A 144 10.68 5.32 -3.75
CA ASN A 144 11.38 6.58 -3.93
C ASN A 144 11.87 6.79 -5.38
N GLN A 145 12.32 5.72 -6.07
CA GLN A 145 12.64 5.81 -7.49
C GLN A 145 11.41 6.19 -8.31
N LEU A 146 10.28 5.50 -8.11
CA LEU A 146 9.03 5.79 -8.79
C LEU A 146 8.54 7.23 -8.52
N LYS A 147 8.61 7.69 -7.25
CA LYS A 147 8.30 9.07 -6.88
C LYS A 147 9.15 10.09 -7.63
N MET A 148 10.47 9.85 -7.72
CA MET A 148 11.38 10.73 -8.46
C MET A 148 11.07 10.75 -9.96
N MET A 149 10.69 9.61 -10.53
CA MET A 149 10.33 9.51 -11.94
C MET A 149 9.05 10.30 -12.23
N ALA A 150 7.98 10.07 -11.45
CA ALA A 150 6.74 10.84 -11.52
C ALA A 150 6.99 12.35 -11.36
N PHE A 151 7.80 12.75 -10.38
CA PHE A 151 8.16 14.15 -10.17
C PHE A 151 8.86 14.77 -11.38
N ARG A 152 9.81 14.07 -12.01
CA ARG A 152 10.54 14.56 -13.19
C ARG A 152 9.66 14.66 -14.43
N ALA A 153 8.67 13.78 -14.56
CA ALA A 153 7.67 13.81 -15.63
C ALA A 153 6.57 14.85 -15.38
N GLY A 154 6.52 15.47 -14.19
CA GLY A 154 5.47 16.41 -13.81
C GLY A 154 4.12 15.73 -13.51
N ILE A 155 4.13 14.44 -13.21
CA ILE A 155 2.94 13.66 -12.88
C ILE A 155 2.63 13.83 -11.39
N PRO A 156 1.42 14.31 -11.03
CA PRO A 156 1.02 14.48 -9.65
C PRO A 156 0.72 13.17 -8.95
N LEU A 157 1.30 13.03 -7.75
CA LEU A 157 1.02 11.92 -6.85
C LEU A 157 -0.19 12.27 -5.98
N ARG A 158 -1.18 11.36 -6.00
CA ARG A 158 -2.46 11.47 -5.26
C ARG A 158 -2.34 11.03 -3.79
N ALA A 159 -1.34 10.21 -3.47
CA ALA A 159 -1.02 9.75 -2.12
C ALA A 159 0.50 9.71 -1.88
N GLU A 160 0.92 9.63 -0.61
CA GLU A 160 2.31 9.38 -0.26
C GLU A 160 2.61 7.89 -0.45
N LEU A 161 3.33 7.54 -1.52
CA LEU A 161 3.58 6.14 -1.87
C LEU A 161 4.31 5.35 -0.75
N LEU A 162 5.11 6.02 0.10
CA LEU A 162 5.78 5.36 1.23
C LEU A 162 4.82 4.91 2.33
N GLU A 163 3.57 5.38 2.34
CA GLU A 163 2.53 4.83 3.21
C GLU A 163 2.38 3.33 3.01
N MET A 164 2.56 2.83 1.79
CA MET A 164 2.57 1.41 1.45
C MET A 164 3.57 0.61 2.32
N VAL A 165 4.67 1.21 2.76
CA VAL A 165 5.68 0.57 3.63
C VAL A 165 5.35 0.74 5.12
N TYR A 166 4.98 1.95 5.52
CA TYR A 166 4.92 2.33 6.94
C TYR A 166 3.55 2.13 7.60
N ASN A 167 2.46 2.24 6.84
CA ASN A 167 1.11 2.08 7.37
C ASN A 167 0.77 0.61 7.63
N THR A 168 -0.20 0.35 8.50
CA THR A 168 -0.77 -0.98 8.72
C THR A 168 -1.63 -1.40 7.53
N ALA A 169 -1.96 -2.70 7.43
CA ALA A 169 -2.83 -3.21 6.37
C ALA A 169 -4.20 -2.49 6.36
N ASP A 170 -4.87 -2.39 7.51
CA ASP A 170 -6.13 -1.65 7.66
C ASP A 170 -6.06 -0.20 7.15
N GLN A 171 -4.97 0.51 7.46
CA GLN A 171 -4.78 1.90 7.01
C GLN A 171 -4.62 1.99 5.49
N LEU A 172 -3.98 1.01 4.85
CA LEU A 172 -3.87 0.93 3.39
C LEU A 172 -5.24 0.65 2.76
N SER A 173 -6.04 -0.23 3.37
CA SER A 173 -7.40 -0.52 2.95
C SER A 173 -8.27 0.74 2.94
N VAL A 174 -8.26 1.49 4.05
CA VAL A 174 -8.99 2.77 4.17
C VAL A 174 -8.53 3.80 3.13
N ALA A 175 -7.22 3.87 2.87
CA ALA A 175 -6.70 4.77 1.86
C ALA A 175 -7.12 4.38 0.43
N ALA A 176 -7.15 3.09 0.12
CA ALA A 176 -7.60 2.58 -1.17
C ALA A 176 -9.11 2.81 -1.37
N GLU A 177 -9.92 2.62 -0.32
CA GLU A 177 -11.34 2.95 -0.31
C GLU A 177 -11.57 4.43 -0.62
N ALA A 178 -10.84 5.30 0.06
CA ALA A 178 -10.97 6.74 -0.11
C ALA A 178 -10.71 7.19 -1.55
N GLU A 179 -9.73 6.59 -2.25
CA GLU A 179 -9.48 6.89 -3.66
C GLU A 179 -10.65 6.48 -4.54
N ARG A 180 -11.17 5.28 -4.32
CA ARG A 180 -12.22 4.72 -5.17
C ARG A 180 -13.55 5.47 -5.04
N PHE A 181 -13.84 6.02 -3.87
CA PHE A 181 -14.98 6.92 -3.68
C PHE A 181 -14.70 8.35 -4.14
N ASP A 182 -13.62 8.57 -4.89
CA ASP A 182 -13.19 9.84 -5.46
C ASP A 182 -12.91 10.94 -4.43
N PHE A 183 -12.76 10.61 -3.14
CA PHE A 183 -12.45 11.61 -2.11
C PHE A 183 -11.08 12.26 -2.30
N ASN A 184 -10.17 11.56 -2.98
CA ASN A 184 -8.79 11.99 -3.20
C ASN A 184 -8.50 12.43 -4.65
N LYS A 185 -9.49 12.43 -5.56
CA LYS A 185 -9.29 12.78 -6.99
C LYS A 185 -8.65 14.15 -7.23
N SER A 186 -8.92 15.13 -6.36
CA SER A 186 -8.36 16.48 -6.44
C SER A 186 -7.21 16.73 -5.46
N ARG A 187 -6.79 15.71 -4.70
CA ARG A 187 -5.78 15.85 -3.68
C ARG A 187 -4.40 15.69 -4.31
N ILE A 188 -3.64 16.78 -4.33
CA ILE A 188 -2.22 16.76 -4.64
C ILE A 188 -1.49 16.60 -3.30
N HIS A 189 -0.65 15.57 -3.16
CA HIS A 189 0.04 15.35 -1.88
C HIS A 189 1.04 16.49 -1.59
N PRO A 190 0.83 17.31 -0.55
CA PRO A 190 1.57 18.56 -0.35
C PRO A 190 3.06 18.35 -0.06
N ASP A 191 3.43 17.22 0.55
CA ASP A 191 4.83 16.94 0.92
C ASP A 191 5.75 16.72 -0.29
N ILE A 192 5.19 16.36 -1.45
CA ILE A 192 5.95 16.16 -2.69
C ILE A 192 6.20 17.49 -3.41
N TYR A 193 5.30 18.46 -3.22
CA TYR A 193 5.35 19.79 -3.85
C TYR A 193 5.80 20.90 -2.90
N MET A 194 6.36 20.54 -1.75
CA MET A 194 6.75 21.51 -0.73
C MET A 194 7.68 22.58 -1.31
N ASN A 195 8.57 22.22 -2.23
CA ASN A 195 9.47 23.17 -2.89
C ASN A 195 8.72 24.15 -3.81
N GLU A 196 7.79 23.68 -4.62
CA GLU A 196 6.96 24.49 -5.52
C GLU A 196 6.02 25.39 -4.71
N ILE A 197 5.43 24.87 -3.62
CA ILE A 197 4.61 25.63 -2.68
C ILE A 197 5.44 26.73 -2.03
N LEU A 198 6.63 26.40 -1.50
CA LEU A 198 7.54 27.39 -0.90
C LEU A 198 8.01 28.43 -1.94
N THR A 199 8.26 28.01 -3.18
CA THR A 199 8.65 28.91 -4.27
C THR A 199 7.50 29.84 -4.66
N GLY A 200 6.28 29.31 -4.79
CA GLY A 200 5.06 30.08 -5.00
C GLY A 200 4.82 31.09 -3.88
N MET A 201 4.95 30.67 -2.62
CA MET A 201 4.86 31.57 -1.46
C MET A 201 5.92 32.68 -1.53
N ARG A 202 7.18 32.36 -1.88
CA ARG A 202 8.24 33.37 -2.06
C ARG A 202 7.90 34.38 -3.16
N ILE A 203 7.35 33.93 -4.29
CA ILE A 203 6.91 34.81 -5.38
C ILE A 203 5.75 35.70 -4.90
N ILE A 204 4.75 35.12 -4.23
CA ILE A 204 3.62 35.88 -3.67
C ILE A 204 4.12 36.94 -2.69
N HIS A 205 5.06 36.61 -1.80
CA HIS A 205 5.66 37.57 -0.88
C HIS A 205 6.41 38.72 -1.56
N GLN A 206 6.92 38.53 -2.77
CA GLN A 206 7.57 39.58 -3.55
C GLN A 206 6.59 40.43 -4.35
N VAL A 207 5.59 39.79 -4.96
CA VAL A 207 4.67 40.45 -5.90
C VAL A 207 3.50 41.11 -5.18
N LEU A 208 2.98 40.49 -4.12
CA LEU A 208 1.81 40.98 -3.38
C LEU A 208 2.02 42.39 -2.80
N PRO A 209 3.16 42.74 -2.17
CA PRO A 209 3.39 44.11 -1.69
C PRO A 209 3.39 45.14 -2.82
N VAL A 210 3.94 44.79 -4.00
CA VAL A 210 3.96 45.66 -5.17
C VAL A 210 2.55 45.88 -5.72
N ILE A 211 1.72 44.84 -5.72
CA ILE A 211 0.31 44.93 -6.11
C ILE A 211 -0.46 45.81 -5.12
N MET A 212 -0.30 45.57 -3.81
CA MET A 212 -0.96 46.37 -2.77
C MET A 212 -0.60 47.85 -2.86
N GLN A 213 0.67 48.16 -3.13
CA GLN A 213 1.13 49.53 -3.34
C GLN A 213 0.50 50.17 -4.58
N LYS A 214 0.39 49.43 -5.70
CA LYS A 214 -0.25 49.93 -6.92
C LYS A 214 -1.76 50.14 -6.78
N LEU A 215 -2.41 49.35 -5.93
CA LEU A 215 -3.85 49.42 -5.67
C LEU A 215 -4.19 50.32 -4.48
N GLU A 216 -3.20 51.02 -3.90
CA GLU A 216 -3.36 51.92 -2.75
C GLU A 216 -4.02 51.24 -1.52
N ILE A 217 -3.80 49.94 -1.35
CA ILE A 217 -4.32 49.17 -0.22
C ILE A 217 -3.34 49.31 0.95
N THR A 218 -3.68 50.12 1.95
CA THR A 218 -2.81 50.38 3.12
C THR A 218 -3.14 49.54 4.34
N ASP A 219 -4.39 49.09 4.47
CA ASP A 219 -4.92 48.57 5.75
C ASP A 219 -5.39 47.11 5.64
N PHE A 220 -4.76 46.31 4.77
CA PHE A 220 -5.12 44.90 4.63
C PHE A 220 -4.88 44.17 5.95
N LYS A 221 -5.92 43.49 6.44
CA LYS A 221 -5.84 42.55 7.56
C LYS A 221 -6.30 41.19 7.06
N LEU A 222 -5.47 40.18 7.32
CA LEU A 222 -5.81 38.80 7.00
C LEU A 222 -6.98 38.37 7.90
N ASP A 223 -8.06 37.93 7.28
CA ASP A 223 -9.14 37.25 7.99
C ASP A 223 -8.78 35.76 8.08
N GLU A 224 -8.52 35.30 9.29
CA GLU A 224 -8.07 33.92 9.54
C GLU A 224 -9.24 32.93 9.65
N THR A 225 -10.49 33.40 9.61
CA THR A 225 -11.66 32.55 9.84
C THR A 225 -11.87 31.47 8.79
N ASP A 226 -11.41 31.68 7.57
CA ASP A 226 -11.47 30.73 6.45
C ASP A 226 -10.17 29.93 6.24
N LEU A 227 -9.13 30.17 7.04
CA LEU A 227 -7.81 29.51 6.87
C LEU A 227 -7.74 28.13 7.56
N CYS A 228 -8.70 27.80 8.42
CA CYS A 228 -8.78 26.51 9.09
C CYS A 228 -9.76 25.57 8.34
N LEU A 229 -9.24 24.52 7.72
CA LEU A 229 -10.07 23.42 7.21
C LEU A 229 -10.50 22.52 8.38
N GLY A 230 -11.80 22.49 8.69
CA GLY A 230 -12.40 21.59 9.69
C GLY A 230 -13.37 22.26 10.65
N LYS A 231 -14.65 22.30 10.26
CA LYS A 231 -15.80 22.26 11.17
C LYS A 231 -16.59 21.00 10.90
#